data_AF-A0A0V8SN71-F1
#
_entry.id   AF-A0A0V8SN71-F1
#
_cell.length_a   1.000
_cell.length_b   1.000
_cell.length_c   1.000
_cell.angle_alpha   90.00
_cell.angle_beta   90.00
_cell.angle_gamma   90.00
#
_symmetry.space_group_name_H-M   'P 1'
#
loop_
_entity.id
_entity.type
_entity.pdbx_description
1 polymer ?
#
loop_
_entity_poly.entity_id
_entity_poly.type
_entity_poly.pdbx_seq_one_letter_code
_entity_poly.pdbx_strand_id
1 'polypeptide(L)'
;MVDGYAFANGFVNVLATLPTGTRVATAGRCGGMAYSVLDHALAGRDVPAWDPHLFAPGRVPPDGHVVADHLARRQLDSFRTPSALRFLTWSVLPDADLGPVAGVRTRTRRELPGVLRAVTQGRPVVLGMVVARSLLRSGDNHQVVATGFVREDDALTLTVHDPNSPGRAVTLVETSDGWHASNGRLWRGFFRHAYAPRTPPPLPSASRRPRAAVRAGAPVALVHVATGRLLVVDDDRPALATTAPATGSSWTPALADGDARPPTDGDAVHFRWDPPAGTGHLRAEPQGATGVSAGAGAVRDGRHLTVVDGEPAVATGRGEGEATHHRDEPSAHVAGVEAGSPGWTLVVDGGGAWREGSRIRLVHAATGALLAGSRTGPATTFTPDASTWWTVAAPSD
;
A
#
# COMPACT_ATOMS: atom_id res chain seq x y z
N MET A 1 -16.92 -13.41 -8.21
CA MET A 1 -16.42 -12.24 -8.98
C MET A 1 -14.97 -12.03 -8.57
N VAL A 2 -14.12 -11.52 -9.44
CA VAL A 2 -12.71 -11.26 -9.09
C VAL A 2 -12.61 -9.83 -8.58
N ASP A 3 -12.37 -9.66 -7.28
CA ASP A 3 -12.26 -8.35 -6.66
C ASP A 3 -10.86 -7.75 -6.85
N GLY A 4 -10.82 -6.46 -7.17
CA GLY A 4 -9.61 -5.73 -7.50
C GLY A 4 -9.04 -4.90 -6.34
N TYR A 5 -7.88 -4.29 -6.59
CA TYR A 5 -7.39 -3.20 -5.75
C TYR A 5 -8.33 -2.00 -5.85
N ALA A 6 -8.51 -1.26 -4.75
CA ALA A 6 -9.36 -0.07 -4.70
C ALA A 6 -8.75 1.17 -5.40
N PHE A 7 -7.47 1.11 -5.77
CA PHE A 7 -6.79 2.15 -6.54
C PHE A 7 -6.57 1.75 -7.99
N ALA A 8 -6.63 2.76 -8.87
CA ALA A 8 -6.32 2.58 -10.28
C ALA A 8 -4.82 2.40 -10.48
N ASN A 9 -4.45 1.77 -11.59
CA ASN A 9 -3.07 1.60 -12.02
C ASN A 9 -2.41 2.95 -12.44
N GLY A 10 -2.04 3.75 -11.44
CA GLY A 10 -1.39 5.05 -11.59
C GLY A 10 0.11 5.06 -11.29
N PHE A 11 0.76 3.89 -11.18
CA PHE A 11 2.19 3.80 -10.87
C PHE A 11 3.06 4.42 -11.96
N VAL A 12 4.16 5.03 -11.55
CA VAL A 12 5.24 5.48 -12.45
C VAL A 12 6.47 4.64 -12.14
N ASN A 13 6.88 3.76 -13.05
CA ASN A 13 8.06 2.94 -12.86
C ASN A 13 9.26 3.62 -13.49
N VAL A 14 10.12 4.23 -12.69
CA VAL A 14 11.40 4.75 -13.18
C VAL A 14 12.33 3.56 -13.44
N LEU A 15 12.58 3.26 -14.71
CA LEU A 15 13.47 2.17 -15.14
C LEU A 15 14.94 2.57 -15.01
N ALA A 16 15.26 3.83 -15.30
CA ALA A 16 16.60 4.36 -15.17
C ALA A 16 16.54 5.88 -14.98
N THR A 17 17.52 6.44 -14.28
CA THR A 17 17.81 7.87 -14.31
C THR A 17 19.11 8.04 -15.09
N LEU A 18 19.04 8.74 -16.21
CA LEU A 18 20.23 9.03 -17.04
C LEU A 18 21.17 9.97 -16.26
N PRO A 19 22.48 10.01 -16.60
CA PRO A 19 23.44 10.93 -15.96
C PRO A 19 23.04 12.41 -16.02
N THR A 20 22.17 12.77 -16.97
CA THR A 20 21.58 14.11 -17.12
C THR A 20 20.46 14.41 -16.13
N GLY A 21 20.10 13.48 -15.25
CA GLY A 21 18.94 13.57 -14.35
C GLY A 21 17.59 13.16 -14.96
N THR A 22 17.57 12.85 -16.27
CA THR A 22 16.34 12.46 -16.97
C THR A 22 15.87 11.06 -16.54
N ARG A 23 14.64 10.95 -16.05
CA ARG A 23 14.03 9.67 -15.66
C ARG A 23 13.37 8.99 -16.87
N VAL A 24 13.85 7.81 -17.23
CA VAL A 24 13.17 6.91 -18.18
C VAL A 24 12.15 6.12 -17.38
N ALA A 25 10.85 6.37 -17.63
CA ALA A 25 9.78 5.73 -16.90
C ALA A 25 8.84 4.95 -17.81
N THR A 26 8.29 3.84 -17.30
CA THR A 26 7.12 3.17 -17.88
C THR A 26 5.88 3.46 -17.07
N ALA A 27 4.75 3.56 -17.76
CA ALA A 27 3.47 3.84 -17.14
C ALA A 27 2.83 2.55 -16.61
N GLY A 28 2.62 2.50 -15.29
CA GLY A 28 1.77 1.51 -14.64
C GLY A 28 2.40 0.13 -14.35
N ARG A 29 1.69 -0.64 -13.53
CA ARG A 29 1.92 -2.03 -13.14
C ARG A 29 0.68 -2.89 -13.46
N CYS A 30 0.03 -2.66 -14.60
CA CYS A 30 -1.22 -3.34 -14.97
C CYS A 30 -1.10 -4.86 -14.98
N GLY A 31 0.01 -5.40 -15.48
CA GLY A 31 0.28 -6.83 -15.48
C GLY A 31 0.52 -7.38 -14.07
N GLY A 32 1.20 -6.62 -13.22
CA GLY A 32 1.38 -6.96 -11.82
C GLY A 32 0.06 -7.00 -11.06
N MET A 33 -0.81 -6.03 -11.30
CA MET A 33 -2.16 -5.98 -10.71
C MET A 33 -3.04 -7.11 -11.23
N ALA A 34 -3.07 -7.36 -12.54
CA ALA A 34 -3.84 -8.47 -13.14
C ALA A 34 -3.40 -9.84 -12.61
N TYR A 35 -2.09 -10.08 -12.54
CA TYR A 35 -1.54 -11.33 -11.98
C TYR A 35 -1.85 -11.46 -10.49
N SER A 36 -1.62 -10.40 -9.71
CA SER A 36 -1.84 -10.42 -8.26
C SER A 36 -3.30 -10.66 -7.90
N VAL A 37 -4.22 -9.99 -8.58
CA VAL A 37 -5.67 -10.17 -8.38
C VAL A 37 -6.08 -11.63 -8.66
N LEU A 38 -5.52 -12.26 -9.68
CA LEU A 38 -5.77 -13.68 -9.96
C LEU A 38 -5.11 -14.62 -8.95
N ASP A 39 -3.90 -14.29 -8.48
CA ASP A 39 -3.20 -15.01 -7.41
C ASP A 39 -4.06 -15.04 -6.12
N HIS A 40 -4.64 -13.89 -5.75
CA HIS A 40 -5.55 -13.75 -4.61
C HIS A 40 -6.84 -14.57 -4.80
N ALA A 41 -7.50 -14.45 -5.96
CA ALA A 41 -8.72 -15.19 -6.27
C ALA A 41 -8.50 -16.72 -6.22
N LEU A 42 -7.38 -17.21 -6.78
CA LEU A 42 -7.04 -18.64 -6.76
C LEU A 42 -6.67 -19.15 -5.37
N ALA A 43 -6.08 -18.29 -4.53
CA ALA A 43 -5.78 -18.62 -3.14
C ALA A 43 -6.99 -18.51 -2.19
N GLY A 44 -8.15 -18.05 -2.69
CA GLY A 44 -9.32 -17.76 -1.85
C GLY A 44 -9.06 -16.67 -0.82
N ARG A 45 -8.18 -15.71 -1.14
CA ARG A 45 -7.80 -14.60 -0.26
C ARG A 45 -8.27 -13.29 -0.84
N ASP A 46 -8.75 -12.39 0.00
CA ASP A 46 -9.08 -11.05 -0.45
C ASP A 46 -7.84 -10.27 -0.91
N VAL A 47 -8.05 -9.38 -1.88
CA VAL A 47 -7.04 -8.39 -2.26
C VAL A 47 -6.93 -7.33 -1.14
N PRO A 48 -5.72 -6.83 -0.82
CA PRO A 48 -5.56 -5.77 0.17
C PRO A 48 -6.39 -4.52 -0.16
N ALA A 49 -7.23 -4.11 0.78
CA ALA A 49 -8.02 -2.89 0.69
C ALA A 49 -7.16 -1.69 1.07
N TRP A 50 -6.85 -0.85 0.09
CA TRP A 50 -6.15 0.40 0.28
C TRP A 50 -6.85 1.48 -0.51
N ASP A 51 -7.56 2.38 0.18
CA ASP A 51 -8.27 3.47 -0.48
C ASP A 51 -7.27 4.48 -1.06
N PRO A 52 -7.46 4.94 -2.32
CA PRO A 52 -6.57 5.92 -2.96
C PRO A 52 -6.28 7.18 -2.15
N HIS A 53 -7.23 7.66 -1.34
CA HIS A 53 -7.02 8.90 -0.57
C HIS A 53 -5.91 8.75 0.49
N LEU A 54 -5.65 7.53 0.97
CA LEU A 54 -4.55 7.24 1.89
C LEU A 54 -3.20 7.66 1.29
N PHE A 55 -3.07 7.60 -0.04
CA PHE A 55 -1.84 7.92 -0.76
C PHE A 55 -1.84 9.31 -1.40
N ALA A 56 -2.65 10.24 -0.92
CA ALA A 56 -2.68 11.58 -1.52
C ALA A 56 -1.31 12.29 -1.40
N PRO A 57 -0.87 13.00 -2.45
CA PRO A 57 -1.59 13.25 -3.70
C PRO A 57 -1.44 12.16 -4.78
N GLY A 58 -0.52 11.19 -4.61
CA GLY A 58 -0.16 10.18 -5.62
C GLY A 58 -1.25 9.14 -5.94
N ARG A 59 -2.20 8.91 -5.04
CA ARG A 59 -3.35 7.98 -5.18
C ARG A 59 -3.02 6.50 -5.38
N VAL A 60 -1.74 6.14 -5.35
CA VAL A 60 -1.24 4.76 -5.37
C VAL A 60 -0.19 4.57 -4.29
N PRO A 61 0.00 3.35 -3.75
CA PRO A 61 1.03 3.13 -2.75
C PRO A 61 2.42 3.49 -3.32
N PRO A 62 3.26 4.21 -2.56
CA PRO A 62 4.56 4.66 -3.05
C PRO A 62 5.55 3.48 -3.21
N ASP A 63 6.66 3.72 -3.92
CA ASP A 63 7.73 2.72 -4.00
C ASP A 63 8.30 2.41 -2.61
N GLY A 64 8.52 1.12 -2.32
CA GLY A 64 8.86 0.65 -0.98
C GLY A 64 7.68 0.33 -0.08
N HIS A 65 6.47 0.66 -0.51
CA HIS A 65 5.26 0.11 0.10
C HIS A 65 5.16 -1.39 -0.24
N VAL A 66 4.83 -2.22 0.74
CA VAL A 66 4.83 -3.70 0.58
C VAL A 66 3.91 -4.18 -0.55
N VAL A 67 2.74 -3.56 -0.72
CA VAL A 67 1.84 -3.80 -1.85
C VAL A 67 2.44 -3.35 -3.18
N ALA A 68 3.07 -2.16 -3.23
CA ALA A 68 3.68 -1.66 -4.46
C ALA A 68 4.81 -2.57 -4.92
N ASP A 69 5.69 -2.99 -4.00
CA ASP A 69 6.82 -3.88 -4.27
C ASP A 69 6.36 -5.28 -4.72
N HIS A 70 5.27 -5.80 -4.13
CA HIS A 70 4.63 -7.02 -4.60
C HIS A 70 4.12 -6.89 -6.04
N LEU A 71 3.39 -5.82 -6.34
CA LEU A 71 2.87 -5.54 -7.68
C LEU A 71 4.00 -5.36 -8.70
N ALA A 72 5.11 -4.71 -8.33
CA ALA A 72 6.28 -4.57 -9.19
C ALA A 72 6.91 -5.93 -9.54
N ARG A 73 7.05 -6.82 -8.55
CA ARG A 73 7.55 -8.19 -8.78
C ARG A 73 6.63 -8.98 -9.71
N ARG A 74 5.32 -8.93 -9.50
CA ARG A 74 4.35 -9.60 -10.39
C ARG A 74 4.30 -8.96 -11.78
N GLN A 75 4.56 -7.66 -11.91
CA GLN A 75 4.69 -7.00 -13.21
C GLN A 75 5.87 -7.59 -14.00
N LEU A 76 7.03 -7.73 -13.36
CA LEU A 76 8.19 -8.38 -13.98
C LEU A 76 7.89 -9.83 -14.37
N ASP A 77 7.22 -10.59 -13.50
CA ASP A 77 6.82 -11.96 -13.83
C ASP A 77 5.90 -12.02 -15.05
N SER A 78 4.99 -11.05 -15.22
CA SER A 78 4.10 -11.00 -16.39
C SER A 78 4.85 -10.83 -17.71
N PHE A 79 6.03 -10.21 -17.68
CA PHE A 79 6.91 -10.08 -18.84
C PHE A 79 7.88 -11.25 -19.01
N ARG A 80 8.06 -12.10 -17.99
CA ARG A 80 8.88 -13.33 -18.03
C ARG A 80 8.12 -14.53 -18.57
N THR A 81 7.26 -14.29 -19.57
CA THR A 81 6.48 -15.34 -20.22
C THR A 81 6.67 -15.29 -21.74
N PRO A 82 6.62 -16.42 -22.47
CA PRO A 82 6.74 -16.41 -23.92
C PRO A 82 5.67 -15.56 -24.62
N SER A 83 4.46 -15.48 -24.06
CA SER A 83 3.38 -14.66 -24.60
C SER A 83 3.66 -13.15 -24.49
N ALA A 84 4.56 -12.70 -23.62
CA ALA A 84 4.91 -11.29 -23.50
C ALA A 84 5.49 -10.73 -24.82
N LEU A 85 6.18 -11.54 -25.62
CA LEU A 85 6.68 -11.17 -26.94
C LEU A 85 5.55 -10.78 -27.91
N ARG A 86 4.31 -11.22 -27.64
CA ARG A 86 3.14 -10.84 -28.44
C ARG A 86 2.81 -9.35 -28.30
N PHE A 87 3.13 -8.71 -27.17
CA PHE A 87 2.99 -7.25 -27.08
C PHE A 87 3.84 -6.53 -28.12
N LEU A 88 5.08 -6.96 -28.33
CA LEU A 88 5.95 -6.36 -29.35
C LEU A 88 5.51 -6.75 -30.75
N THR A 89 5.36 -8.06 -31.00
CA THR A 89 5.10 -8.58 -32.34
C THR A 89 3.72 -8.19 -32.87
N TRP A 90 2.68 -8.10 -32.03
CA TRP A 90 1.35 -7.69 -32.48
C TRP A 90 1.23 -6.17 -32.64
N SER A 91 2.07 -5.39 -31.96
CA SER A 91 2.08 -3.92 -32.11
C SER A 91 2.45 -3.48 -33.53
N VAL A 92 3.22 -4.28 -34.27
CA VAL A 92 3.67 -3.94 -35.64
C VAL A 92 2.83 -4.58 -36.74
N LEU A 93 1.87 -5.44 -36.41
CA LEU A 93 0.99 -6.05 -37.40
C LEU A 93 -0.08 -5.06 -37.88
N PRO A 94 -0.63 -5.24 -39.11
CA PRO A 94 -1.84 -4.55 -39.52
C PRO A 94 -3.07 -4.99 -38.70
N ASP A 95 -4.15 -4.18 -38.72
CA ASP A 95 -5.41 -4.54 -38.05
C ASP A 95 -6.12 -5.68 -38.76
N ALA A 96 -6.31 -5.53 -40.07
CA ALA A 96 -6.84 -6.53 -40.99
C ALA A 96 -5.70 -7.38 -41.59
N ASP A 97 -6.08 -8.46 -42.28
CA ASP A 97 -5.12 -9.31 -42.96
C ASP A 97 -4.49 -8.58 -44.16
N LEU A 98 -3.18 -8.78 -44.36
CA LEU A 98 -2.43 -8.24 -45.49
C LEU A 98 -1.81 -9.40 -46.27
N GLY A 99 -2.53 -9.87 -47.29
CA GLY A 99 -2.16 -11.08 -48.04
C GLY A 99 -2.03 -12.29 -47.12
N PRO A 100 -0.88 -12.99 -47.06
CA PRO A 100 -0.69 -14.15 -46.18
C PRO A 100 -0.49 -13.77 -44.70
N VAL A 101 -0.30 -12.48 -44.39
CA VAL A 101 -0.04 -12.02 -43.03
C VAL A 101 -1.35 -11.78 -42.29
N ALA A 102 -1.68 -12.68 -41.36
CA ALA A 102 -2.83 -12.51 -40.48
C ALA A 102 -2.64 -11.30 -39.54
N GLY A 103 -3.56 -10.33 -39.62
CA GLY A 103 -3.61 -9.14 -38.80
C GLY A 103 -4.07 -9.39 -37.36
N VAL A 104 -4.07 -8.34 -36.54
CA VAL A 104 -4.43 -8.42 -35.12
C VAL A 104 -5.86 -8.93 -34.91
N ARG A 105 -6.82 -8.55 -35.76
CA ARG A 105 -8.22 -8.98 -35.64
C ARG A 105 -8.37 -10.49 -35.87
N THR A 106 -7.84 -11.01 -36.97
CA THR A 106 -7.85 -12.45 -37.28
C THR A 106 -7.15 -13.26 -36.20
N ARG A 107 -6.00 -12.78 -35.68
CA ARG A 107 -5.30 -13.45 -34.58
C ARG A 107 -6.09 -13.44 -33.27
N THR A 108 -6.76 -12.34 -32.94
CA THR A 108 -7.65 -12.25 -31.77
C THR A 108 -8.80 -13.25 -31.86
N ARG A 109 -9.41 -13.38 -33.04
CA ARG A 109 -10.47 -14.38 -33.29
C ARG A 109 -10.01 -15.82 -33.10
N ARG A 110 -8.74 -16.12 -33.38
CA ARG A 110 -8.15 -17.46 -33.12
C ARG A 110 -7.93 -17.73 -31.62
N GLU A 111 -7.75 -16.69 -30.81
CA GLU A 111 -7.57 -16.80 -29.35
C GLU A 111 -8.91 -16.96 -28.61
N LEU A 112 -9.98 -16.39 -29.16
CA LEU A 112 -11.32 -16.36 -28.55
C LEU A 112 -11.82 -17.73 -28.05
N PRO A 113 -11.82 -18.83 -28.82
CA PRO A 113 -12.31 -20.11 -28.34
C PRO A 113 -11.58 -20.61 -27.08
N GLY A 114 -10.30 -20.28 -26.93
CA GLY A 114 -9.52 -20.62 -25.74
C GLY A 114 -9.92 -19.81 -24.52
N VAL A 115 -10.18 -18.51 -24.71
CA VAL A 115 -10.66 -17.61 -23.64
C VAL A 115 -12.06 -18.03 -23.17
N LEU A 116 -13.00 -18.22 -24.10
CA LEU A 116 -14.38 -18.60 -23.78
C LEU A 116 -14.45 -19.93 -23.04
N ARG A 117 -13.67 -20.93 -23.49
CA ARG A 117 -13.60 -22.23 -22.83
C ARG A 117 -13.12 -22.12 -21.39
N ALA A 118 -12.04 -21.37 -21.15
CA ALA A 118 -11.49 -21.20 -19.81
C ALA A 118 -12.49 -20.48 -18.88
N VAL A 119 -13.10 -19.39 -19.35
CA VAL A 119 -14.10 -18.64 -18.57
C VAL A 119 -15.33 -19.49 -18.27
N THR A 120 -15.81 -20.29 -19.23
CA THR A 120 -16.93 -21.24 -19.02
C THR A 120 -16.61 -22.27 -17.93
N GLN A 121 -15.34 -22.66 -17.80
CA GLN A 121 -14.86 -23.56 -16.74
C GLN A 121 -14.62 -22.84 -15.40
N GLY A 122 -15.08 -21.59 -15.24
CA GLY A 122 -14.86 -20.79 -14.03
C GLY A 122 -13.41 -20.36 -13.85
N ARG A 123 -12.59 -20.39 -14.90
CA ARG A 123 -11.17 -20.00 -14.85
C ARG A 123 -10.97 -18.64 -15.49
N PRO A 124 -10.72 -17.57 -14.70
CA PRO A 124 -10.38 -16.27 -15.25
C PRO A 124 -9.07 -16.33 -16.04
N VAL A 125 -8.95 -15.46 -17.05
CA VAL A 125 -7.84 -15.48 -18.00
C VAL A 125 -7.21 -14.11 -18.11
N VAL A 126 -5.88 -14.02 -17.99
CA VAL A 126 -5.17 -12.78 -18.29
C VAL A 126 -5.14 -12.55 -19.80
N LEU A 127 -5.59 -11.38 -20.24
CA LEU A 127 -5.55 -10.95 -21.63
C LEU A 127 -4.46 -9.89 -21.81
N GLY A 128 -3.65 -10.05 -22.85
CA GLY A 128 -2.78 -9.00 -23.35
C GLY A 128 -3.53 -8.17 -24.38
N MET A 129 -3.86 -6.93 -24.03
CA MET A 129 -4.61 -6.00 -24.85
C MET A 129 -3.66 -5.20 -25.75
N VAL A 130 -3.99 -5.11 -27.03
CA VAL A 130 -3.16 -4.46 -28.05
C VAL A 130 -3.79 -3.15 -28.49
N VAL A 131 -3.07 -2.05 -28.35
CA VAL A 131 -3.45 -0.72 -28.89
C VAL A 131 -2.32 -0.09 -29.70
N ALA A 132 -1.08 -0.40 -29.35
CA ALA A 132 0.10 0.16 -30.00
C ALA A 132 0.16 -0.24 -31.48
N ARG A 133 0.67 0.68 -32.32
CA ARG A 133 0.91 0.48 -33.76
C ARG A 133 2.40 0.50 -34.13
N SER A 134 3.29 0.56 -33.13
CA SER A 134 4.74 0.56 -33.32
C SER A 134 5.44 0.01 -32.08
N LEU A 135 6.70 -0.44 -32.24
CA LEU A 135 7.51 -0.95 -31.13
C LEU A 135 7.75 0.11 -30.05
N LEU A 136 8.01 1.35 -30.46
CA LEU A 136 8.23 2.49 -29.56
C LEU A 136 7.02 2.78 -28.66
N ARG A 137 5.81 2.41 -29.11
CA ARG A 137 4.56 2.58 -28.38
C ARG A 137 4.07 1.30 -27.72
N SER A 138 4.83 0.21 -27.76
CA SER A 138 4.40 -1.08 -27.20
C SER A 138 4.10 -1.05 -25.70
N GLY A 139 4.60 -0.04 -24.98
CA GLY A 139 4.24 0.25 -23.60
C GLY A 139 2.80 0.75 -23.40
N ASP A 140 2.10 1.18 -24.46
CA ASP A 140 0.69 1.57 -24.41
C ASP A 140 -0.25 0.37 -24.33
N ASN A 141 0.28 -0.84 -24.63
CA ASN A 141 -0.47 -2.08 -24.46
C ASN A 141 -0.76 -2.34 -22.98
N HIS A 142 -1.76 -3.18 -22.72
CA HIS A 142 -2.33 -3.30 -21.38
C HIS A 142 -2.63 -4.75 -21.02
N GLN A 143 -2.80 -5.01 -19.73
CA GLN A 143 -3.15 -6.33 -19.22
C GLN A 143 -4.42 -6.24 -18.37
N VAL A 144 -5.39 -7.12 -18.65
CA VAL A 144 -6.67 -7.21 -17.96
C VAL A 144 -6.99 -8.68 -17.65
N VAL A 145 -7.96 -8.95 -16.78
CA VAL A 145 -8.41 -10.32 -16.47
C VAL A 145 -9.82 -10.52 -16.99
N ALA A 146 -10.02 -11.41 -17.96
CA ALA A 146 -11.35 -11.84 -18.40
C ALA A 146 -11.98 -12.76 -17.36
N THR A 147 -13.21 -12.44 -16.97
CA THR A 147 -13.94 -13.11 -15.87
C THR A 147 -15.28 -13.68 -16.30
N GLY A 148 -15.83 -13.21 -17.43
CA GLY A 148 -17.14 -13.61 -17.92
C GLY A 148 -17.32 -13.28 -19.39
N PHE A 149 -18.39 -13.78 -19.98
CA PHE A 149 -18.86 -13.32 -21.28
C PHE A 149 -20.37 -13.53 -21.40
N VAL A 150 -20.97 -12.76 -22.29
CA VAL A 150 -22.34 -12.93 -22.76
C VAL A 150 -22.29 -13.03 -24.28
N ARG A 151 -23.08 -13.94 -24.84
CA ARG A 151 -23.30 -14.06 -26.28
C ARG A 151 -24.78 -13.88 -26.55
N GLU A 152 -25.10 -12.85 -27.33
CA GLU A 152 -26.45 -12.54 -27.80
C GLU A 152 -26.38 -12.51 -29.32
N ASP A 153 -27.10 -13.43 -29.98
CA ASP A 153 -26.98 -13.68 -31.41
C ASP A 153 -25.50 -13.84 -31.85
N ASP A 154 -25.05 -13.02 -32.79
CA ASP A 154 -23.66 -12.96 -33.29
C ASP A 154 -22.77 -12.01 -32.47
N ALA A 155 -23.32 -11.27 -31.50
CA ALA A 155 -22.57 -10.33 -30.68
C ALA A 155 -21.93 -11.02 -29.47
N LEU A 156 -20.63 -10.80 -29.28
CA LEU A 156 -19.87 -11.28 -28.13
C LEU A 156 -19.43 -10.11 -27.25
N THR A 157 -19.82 -10.17 -25.98
CA THR A 157 -19.38 -9.23 -24.95
C THR A 157 -18.56 -9.96 -23.90
N LEU A 158 -17.29 -9.60 -23.72
CA LEU A 158 -16.47 -10.11 -22.62
C LEU A 158 -16.61 -9.20 -21.40
N THR A 159 -16.67 -9.77 -20.20
CA THR A 159 -16.50 -9.04 -18.95
C THR A 159 -15.06 -9.17 -18.48
N VAL A 160 -14.42 -8.06 -18.17
CA VAL A 160 -13.04 -7.99 -17.70
C VAL A 160 -12.90 -7.15 -16.44
N HIS A 161 -11.98 -7.56 -15.58
CA HIS A 161 -11.40 -6.73 -14.54
C HIS A 161 -10.22 -5.94 -15.14
N ASP A 162 -10.37 -4.61 -15.23
CA ASP A 162 -9.35 -3.68 -15.72
C ASP A 162 -8.70 -2.95 -14.53
N PRO A 163 -7.37 -3.07 -14.31
CA PRO A 163 -6.65 -2.34 -13.27
C PRO A 163 -6.77 -0.81 -13.34
N ASN A 164 -7.19 -0.23 -14.48
CA ASN A 164 -7.47 1.20 -14.62
C ASN A 164 -8.90 1.59 -14.21
N SER A 165 -9.76 0.63 -13.85
CA SER A 165 -11.18 0.84 -13.52
C SER A 165 -11.54 0.15 -12.20
N PRO A 166 -10.94 0.55 -11.07
CA PRO A 166 -11.14 -0.10 -9.77
C PRO A 166 -12.63 -0.08 -9.36
N GLY A 167 -13.09 -1.19 -8.77
CA GLY A 167 -14.48 -1.35 -8.31
C GLY A 167 -15.53 -1.42 -9.41
N ARG A 168 -15.14 -1.47 -10.69
CA ARG A 168 -16.08 -1.50 -11.83
C ARG A 168 -15.74 -2.64 -12.77
N ALA A 169 -16.74 -3.45 -13.10
CA ALA A 169 -16.63 -4.37 -14.22
C ALA A 169 -16.54 -3.56 -15.54
N VAL A 170 -15.60 -3.93 -16.40
CA VAL A 170 -15.47 -3.37 -17.74
C VAL A 170 -15.94 -4.42 -18.73
N THR A 171 -16.72 -4.02 -19.73
CA THR A 171 -17.12 -4.92 -20.82
C THR A 171 -16.31 -4.59 -22.07
N LEU A 172 -15.99 -5.61 -22.87
CA LEU A 172 -15.37 -5.49 -24.19
C LEU A 172 -16.34 -6.02 -25.23
N VAL A 173 -16.72 -5.19 -26.20
CA VAL A 173 -17.61 -5.53 -27.30
C VAL A 173 -16.82 -5.50 -28.61
N GLU A 174 -16.92 -6.56 -29.41
CA GLU A 174 -16.31 -6.59 -30.75
C GLU A 174 -17.04 -5.60 -31.68
N THR A 175 -16.27 -4.81 -32.41
CA THR A 175 -16.75 -3.88 -33.45
C THR A 175 -15.96 -4.07 -34.74
N SER A 176 -16.37 -3.40 -35.82
CA SER A 176 -15.61 -3.36 -37.07
C SER A 176 -14.20 -2.79 -36.89
N ASP A 177 -13.98 -1.97 -35.86
CA ASP A 177 -12.71 -1.27 -35.63
C ASP A 177 -11.80 -1.99 -34.63
N GLY A 178 -12.35 -2.90 -33.82
CA GLY A 178 -11.61 -3.67 -32.83
C GLY A 178 -12.50 -4.07 -31.66
N TRP A 179 -12.08 -3.77 -30.44
CA TRP A 179 -12.80 -4.09 -29.21
C TRP A 179 -13.02 -2.82 -28.39
N HIS A 180 -14.28 -2.41 -28.27
CA HIS A 180 -14.68 -1.24 -27.48
C HIS A 180 -14.87 -1.64 -26.03
N ALA A 181 -14.12 -0.99 -25.15
CA ALA A 181 -14.28 -1.11 -23.71
C ALA A 181 -15.34 -0.12 -23.20
N SER A 182 -16.17 -0.53 -22.23
CA SER A 182 -17.17 0.35 -21.62
C SER A 182 -16.60 1.57 -20.89
N ASN A 183 -15.28 1.59 -20.64
CA ASN A 183 -14.55 2.74 -20.11
C ASN A 183 -14.01 3.69 -21.20
N GLY A 184 -14.44 3.52 -22.46
CA GLY A 184 -14.14 4.41 -23.58
C GLY A 184 -12.87 4.07 -24.36
N ARG A 185 -12.13 3.02 -23.98
CA ARG A 185 -10.93 2.59 -24.74
C ARG A 185 -11.30 1.72 -25.93
N LEU A 186 -10.65 1.97 -27.07
CA LEU A 186 -10.66 1.08 -28.23
C LEU A 186 -9.36 0.28 -28.27
N TRP A 187 -9.48 -1.04 -28.30
CA TRP A 187 -8.36 -1.98 -28.47
C TRP A 187 -8.38 -2.56 -29.88
N ARG A 188 -7.22 -2.71 -30.50
CA ARG A 188 -7.08 -3.34 -31.83
C ARG A 188 -7.41 -4.84 -31.78
N GLY A 189 -7.15 -5.45 -30.64
CA GLY A 189 -7.40 -6.86 -30.35
C GLY A 189 -6.73 -7.28 -29.05
N PHE A 190 -6.70 -8.59 -28.80
CA PHE A 190 -6.06 -9.16 -27.63
C PHE A 190 -5.58 -10.59 -27.89
N PHE A 191 -4.73 -11.08 -27.00
CA PHE A 191 -4.35 -12.48 -26.95
C PHE A 191 -4.46 -13.03 -25.53
N ARG A 192 -4.59 -14.36 -25.40
CA ARG A 192 -4.44 -14.99 -24.08
C ARG A 192 -2.99 -14.84 -23.63
N HIS A 193 -2.79 -14.09 -22.55
CA HIS A 193 -1.48 -13.97 -21.94
C HIS A 193 -1.25 -15.18 -21.03
N ALA A 194 -0.09 -15.82 -21.17
CA ALA A 194 0.30 -16.88 -20.26
C ALA A 194 0.33 -16.33 -18.84
N TYR A 195 -0.05 -17.15 -17.88
CA TYR A 195 -0.13 -16.77 -16.46
C TYR A 195 0.42 -17.93 -15.64
N ALA A 196 1.33 -17.61 -14.72
CA ALA A 196 1.91 -18.54 -13.76
C ALA A 196 1.40 -18.17 -12.36
N PRO A 197 0.51 -18.97 -11.76
CA PRO A 197 -0.03 -18.70 -10.43
C PRO A 197 1.06 -18.62 -9.37
N ARG A 198 0.87 -17.74 -8.39
CA ARG A 198 1.66 -17.72 -7.15
C ARG A 198 0.74 -17.54 -5.96
N THR A 199 1.10 -18.14 -4.83
CA THR A 199 0.46 -17.80 -3.56
C THR A 199 0.87 -16.38 -3.18
N PRO A 200 -0.08 -15.43 -3.01
CA PRO A 200 0.28 -14.08 -2.59
C PRO A 200 0.85 -14.13 -1.16
N PRO A 201 1.89 -13.34 -0.86
CA PRO A 201 2.34 -13.20 0.52
C PRO A 201 1.23 -12.59 1.37
N PRO A 202 1.25 -12.75 2.69
CA PRO A 202 0.38 -11.98 3.56
C PRO A 202 0.74 -10.50 3.41
N LEU A 203 -0.21 -9.71 2.91
CA LEU A 203 -0.06 -8.28 2.68
C LEU A 203 -1.02 -7.55 3.62
N PRO A 204 -0.54 -6.62 4.46
CA PRO A 204 -1.42 -5.81 5.28
C PRO A 204 -2.42 -5.02 4.43
N SER A 205 -3.62 -4.87 4.98
CA SER A 205 -4.72 -4.12 4.40
C SER A 205 -5.10 -3.00 5.35
N ALA A 206 -5.52 -1.85 4.82
CA ALA A 206 -6.29 -0.90 5.61
C ALA A 206 -7.69 -1.48 5.90
N SER A 207 -8.40 -0.88 6.85
CA SER A 207 -9.74 -1.33 7.22
C SER A 207 -10.71 -1.31 6.04
N ARG A 208 -11.54 -2.36 5.94
CA ARG A 208 -12.66 -2.46 4.99
C ARG A 208 -13.88 -1.65 5.40
N ARG A 209 -13.87 -1.00 6.58
CA ARG A 209 -14.95 -0.17 7.11
C ARG A 209 -14.50 1.29 7.23
N PRO A 210 -14.12 1.95 6.13
CA PRO A 210 -13.44 3.25 6.19
C PRO A 210 -14.24 4.36 6.87
N ARG A 211 -15.58 4.21 6.96
CA ARG A 211 -16.47 5.17 7.61
C ARG A 211 -16.77 4.85 9.08
N ALA A 212 -16.43 3.65 9.57
CA ALA A 212 -16.66 3.27 10.96
C ALA A 212 -15.85 4.17 11.88
N ALA A 213 -16.48 4.70 12.93
CA ALA A 213 -15.80 5.48 13.95
C ALA A 213 -14.90 4.56 14.79
N VAL A 214 -13.67 4.99 15.04
CA VAL A 214 -12.82 4.37 16.04
C VAL A 214 -13.38 4.72 17.42
N ARG A 215 -13.55 3.72 18.28
CA ARG A 215 -14.07 3.92 19.64
C ARG A 215 -12.92 3.91 20.63
N ALA A 216 -12.92 4.86 21.57
CA ALA A 216 -12.03 4.77 22.71
C ALA A 216 -12.30 3.47 23.48
N GLY A 217 -11.23 2.81 23.93
CA GLY A 217 -11.29 1.51 24.62
C GLY A 217 -11.47 0.29 23.69
N ALA A 218 -11.62 0.47 22.37
CA ALA A 218 -11.73 -0.65 21.43
C ALA A 218 -10.37 -0.96 20.76
N PRO A 219 -10.01 -2.25 20.59
CA PRO A 219 -8.76 -2.63 19.94
C PRO A 219 -8.72 -2.19 18.47
N VAL A 220 -7.59 -1.61 18.04
CA VAL A 220 -7.26 -1.27 16.66
C VAL A 220 -5.86 -1.75 16.32
N ALA A 221 -5.65 -2.21 15.09
CA ALA A 221 -4.30 -2.38 14.54
C ALA A 221 -3.94 -1.12 13.75
N LEU A 222 -2.73 -0.58 13.95
CA LEU A 222 -2.24 0.56 13.18
C LEU A 222 -1.37 0.07 12.03
N VAL A 223 -1.59 0.60 10.83
CA VAL A 223 -0.74 0.36 9.65
C VAL A 223 -0.14 1.67 9.18
N HIS A 224 1.16 1.66 8.94
CA HIS A 224 1.90 2.79 8.42
C HIS A 224 1.61 2.96 6.92
N VAL A 225 1.12 4.13 6.53
CA VAL A 225 0.60 4.38 5.18
C VAL A 225 1.69 4.35 4.12
N ALA A 226 2.90 4.85 4.40
CA ALA A 226 3.95 4.90 3.39
C ALA A 226 4.64 3.55 3.15
N THR A 227 4.72 2.67 4.15
CA THR A 227 5.36 1.35 4.00
C THR A 227 4.37 0.20 3.88
N GLY A 228 3.12 0.39 4.29
CA GLY A 228 2.10 -0.65 4.37
C GLY A 228 2.40 -1.70 5.43
N ARG A 229 3.17 -1.35 6.47
CA ARG A 229 3.56 -2.26 7.56
C ARG A 229 2.76 -1.97 8.82
N LEU A 230 2.42 -3.01 9.57
CA LEU A 230 1.72 -2.94 10.85
C LEU A 230 2.68 -2.45 11.95
N LEU A 231 2.17 -1.61 12.84
CA LEU A 231 2.82 -1.30 14.11
C LEU A 231 2.57 -2.47 15.09
N VAL A 232 3.64 -3.13 15.48
CA VAL A 232 3.61 -4.32 16.34
C VAL A 232 4.53 -4.13 17.53
N VAL A 233 4.44 -5.03 18.51
CA VAL A 233 5.42 -5.13 19.60
C VAL A 233 6.24 -6.40 19.40
N ASP A 234 7.55 -6.22 19.30
CA ASP A 234 8.55 -7.28 19.13
C ASP A 234 9.61 -7.12 20.23
N ASP A 235 9.81 -8.15 21.05
CA ASP A 235 10.67 -8.12 22.24
C ASP A 235 10.48 -6.86 23.12
N ASP A 236 9.22 -6.54 23.44
CA ASP A 236 8.81 -5.36 24.22
C ASP A 236 9.23 -4.00 23.60
N ARG A 237 9.47 -3.98 22.29
CA ARG A 237 9.79 -2.77 21.52
C ARG A 237 8.81 -2.58 20.36
N PRO A 238 8.39 -1.34 20.07
CA PRO A 238 7.63 -1.04 18.87
C PRO A 238 8.44 -1.40 17.61
N ALA A 239 7.82 -2.13 16.68
CA ALA A 239 8.43 -2.55 15.42
C ALA A 239 7.44 -2.43 14.24
N LEU A 240 7.95 -2.56 13.01
CA LEU A 240 7.14 -2.53 11.79
C LEU A 240 7.22 -3.85 11.01
N ALA A 241 6.10 -4.57 10.92
CA ALA A 241 6.03 -5.89 10.31
C ALA A 241 5.00 -5.99 9.16
N THR A 242 5.18 -6.97 8.26
CA THR A 242 4.22 -7.26 7.17
C THR A 242 3.10 -8.21 7.58
N THR A 243 3.18 -8.76 8.77
CA THR A 243 2.24 -9.72 9.35
C THR A 243 2.12 -9.41 10.83
N ALA A 244 0.93 -9.53 11.38
CA ALA A 244 0.77 -9.49 12.82
C ALA A 244 1.54 -10.69 13.42
N PRO A 245 2.46 -10.48 14.37
CA PRO A 245 3.08 -11.59 15.08
C PRO A 245 2.02 -12.30 15.93
N ALA A 246 2.32 -13.55 16.33
CA ALA A 246 1.46 -14.28 17.26
C ALA A 246 1.26 -13.54 18.60
N THR A 247 2.19 -12.65 18.95
CA THR A 247 2.19 -11.77 20.13
C THR A 247 1.25 -10.56 19.99
N GLY A 248 0.54 -10.42 18.87
CA GLY A 248 -0.51 -9.41 18.66
C GLY A 248 -0.02 -8.09 18.08
N SER A 249 -0.92 -7.37 17.42
CA SER A 249 -0.69 -6.06 16.80
C SER A 249 -1.75 -5.03 17.19
N SER A 250 -2.43 -5.27 18.32
CA SER A 250 -3.61 -4.53 18.72
C SER A 250 -3.28 -3.48 19.77
N TRP A 251 -3.75 -2.27 19.52
CA TRP A 251 -3.60 -1.09 20.36
C TRP A 251 -4.99 -0.59 20.74
N THR A 252 -5.16 -0.20 21.99
CA THR A 252 -6.43 0.29 22.51
C THR A 252 -6.26 1.79 22.80
N PRO A 253 -6.81 2.68 21.95
CA PRO A 253 -6.75 4.11 22.18
C PRO A 253 -7.69 4.49 23.33
N ALA A 254 -7.22 5.29 24.28
CA ALA A 254 -8.01 5.85 25.37
C ALA A 254 -7.81 7.37 25.39
N LEU A 255 -8.88 8.14 25.59
CA LEU A 255 -8.76 9.58 25.74
C LEU A 255 -8.11 9.91 27.09
N ALA A 256 -7.28 10.96 27.12
CA ALA A 256 -6.56 11.36 28.33
C ALA A 256 -7.50 11.87 29.45
N ASP A 257 -8.67 12.37 29.08
CA ASP A 257 -9.74 12.79 30.00
C ASP A 257 -10.60 11.61 30.53
N GLY A 258 -10.38 10.39 30.01
CA GLY A 258 -11.14 9.19 30.36
C GLY A 258 -12.51 9.06 29.68
N ASP A 259 -12.87 9.95 28.75
CA ASP A 259 -14.13 9.86 28.01
C ASP A 259 -14.15 8.61 27.09
N ALA A 260 -15.33 8.02 26.92
CA ALA A 260 -15.57 6.87 26.05
C ALA A 260 -16.03 7.26 24.64
N ARG A 261 -16.15 8.57 24.34
CA ARG A 261 -16.52 9.05 23.00
C ARG A 261 -15.47 8.64 21.95
N PRO A 262 -15.86 8.59 20.65
CA PRO A 262 -14.90 8.45 19.56
C PRO A 262 -13.86 9.58 19.60
N PRO A 263 -12.55 9.28 19.50
CA PRO A 263 -11.53 10.31 19.41
C PRO A 263 -11.71 11.18 18.16
N THR A 264 -11.38 12.46 18.29
CA THR A 264 -11.44 13.50 17.27
C THR A 264 -10.08 14.18 17.12
N ASP A 265 -9.92 14.92 16.03
CA ASP A 265 -8.76 15.78 15.78
C ASP A 265 -8.49 16.71 16.98
N GLY A 266 -7.23 16.76 17.42
CA GLY A 266 -6.78 17.54 18.58
C GLY A 266 -6.88 16.82 19.93
N ASP A 267 -7.55 15.66 20.02
CA ASP A 267 -7.65 14.94 21.29
C ASP A 267 -6.30 14.39 21.74
N ALA A 268 -6.04 14.45 23.04
CA ALA A 268 -4.96 13.71 23.68
C ALA A 268 -5.40 12.25 23.90
N VAL A 269 -4.64 11.31 23.36
CA VAL A 269 -4.90 9.87 23.41
C VAL A 269 -3.69 9.10 23.96
N HIS A 270 -3.96 8.04 24.71
CA HIS A 270 -2.98 7.03 25.08
C HIS A 270 -3.25 5.75 24.31
N PHE A 271 -2.20 5.10 23.80
CA PHE A 271 -2.32 3.80 23.17
C PHE A 271 -1.81 2.73 24.11
N ARG A 272 -2.69 1.85 24.56
CA ARG A 272 -2.33 0.67 25.36
C ARG A 272 -2.20 -0.55 24.47
N TRP A 273 -1.12 -1.29 24.57
CA TRP A 273 -0.97 -2.59 23.92
C TRP A 273 -1.53 -3.68 24.82
N ASP A 274 -2.50 -4.44 24.30
CA ASP A 274 -3.09 -5.58 25.02
C ASP A 274 -2.42 -6.88 24.51
N PRO A 275 -1.74 -7.67 25.39
CA PRO A 275 -1.20 -8.96 24.99
C PRO A 275 -2.31 -9.90 24.56
N PRO A 276 -2.06 -10.81 23.60
CA PRO A 276 -2.91 -11.96 23.42
C PRO A 276 -2.94 -12.79 24.71
N ALA A 277 -4.15 -13.15 25.14
CA ALA A 277 -4.35 -14.01 26.30
C ALA A 277 -3.64 -15.35 26.07
N GLY A 278 -2.65 -15.68 26.93
CA GLY A 278 -1.91 -16.95 26.85
C GLY A 278 -0.40 -16.83 26.63
N THR A 279 0.16 -15.63 26.39
CA THR A 279 1.61 -15.40 26.50
C THR A 279 2.00 -15.32 27.98
N GLY A 280 1.90 -16.44 28.69
CA GLY A 280 2.34 -16.55 30.08
C GLY A 280 3.81 -16.19 30.21
N HIS A 281 4.12 -15.37 31.22
CA HIS A 281 5.47 -14.99 31.62
C HIS A 281 6.39 -16.23 31.75
N LEU A 282 7.20 -16.48 30.72
CA LEU A 282 8.34 -17.38 30.80
C LEU A 282 9.59 -16.62 30.32
N ARG A 283 10.14 -15.78 31.20
CA ARG A 283 11.58 -15.76 31.52
C ARG A 283 11.88 -14.76 32.63
N ALA A 284 12.43 -15.28 33.73
CA ALA A 284 13.26 -14.51 34.63
C ALA A 284 14.58 -14.14 33.92
N GLU A 285 15.03 -12.91 34.11
CA GLU A 285 16.28 -12.35 33.55
C GLU A 285 17.54 -13.13 33.96
N PRO A 286 18.59 -13.11 33.12
CA PRO A 286 19.96 -12.99 33.58
C PRO A 286 20.39 -11.52 33.56
N GLN A 287 20.83 -11.03 34.71
CA GLN A 287 21.52 -9.74 34.84
C GLN A 287 22.86 -9.76 34.09
N GLY A 288 23.10 -8.74 33.27
CA GLY A 288 24.46 -8.29 32.92
C GLY A 288 24.77 -8.20 31.43
N ALA A 289 24.65 -7.00 30.86
CA ALA A 289 25.61 -6.45 29.89
C ALA A 289 25.28 -4.97 29.61
N THR A 290 26.16 -4.07 30.04
CA THR A 290 26.14 -2.65 29.67
C THR A 290 26.78 -2.47 28.30
N GLY A 291 25.97 -2.16 27.29
CA GLY A 291 26.42 -1.73 25.97
C GLY A 291 25.55 -0.57 25.47
N VAL A 292 26.13 0.61 25.33
CA VAL A 292 25.47 1.83 24.86
C VAL A 292 25.19 1.69 23.36
N SER A 293 23.91 1.68 22.99
CA SER A 293 23.43 1.86 21.62
C SER A 293 22.33 2.92 21.61
N ALA A 294 22.34 3.76 20.57
CA ALA A 294 21.53 4.97 20.46
C ALA A 294 20.02 4.67 20.36
N GLY A 295 19.22 5.49 21.06
CA GLY A 295 17.78 5.68 20.86
C GLY A 295 16.91 4.44 21.03
N ALA A 296 16.72 3.95 22.25
CA ALA A 296 15.86 2.81 22.53
C ALA A 296 14.52 3.25 23.13
N GLY A 297 13.45 3.23 22.32
CA GLY A 297 12.07 3.23 22.83
C GLY A 297 11.84 1.98 23.67
N ALA A 298 11.21 2.12 24.83
CA ALA A 298 10.92 1.03 25.75
C ALA A 298 9.42 1.01 26.10
N VAL A 299 8.82 -0.17 26.13
CA VAL A 299 7.50 -0.41 26.72
C VAL A 299 7.70 -0.56 28.24
N ARG A 300 7.16 0.37 29.05
CA ARG A 300 7.25 0.32 30.53
C ARG A 300 5.88 0.12 31.17
N ASP A 301 5.85 -0.60 32.30
CA ASP A 301 4.78 -0.68 33.32
C ASP A 301 3.34 -0.48 32.82
N GLY A 302 2.78 -1.49 32.14
CA GLY A 302 1.37 -1.47 31.72
C GLY A 302 1.11 -1.02 30.27
N ARG A 303 2.16 -1.03 29.44
CA ARG A 303 2.10 -1.20 27.97
C ARG A 303 1.61 -0.02 27.14
N HIS A 304 2.12 1.17 27.42
CA HIS A 304 1.87 2.35 26.57
C HIS A 304 2.82 2.42 25.38
N LEU A 305 2.34 2.93 24.24
CA LEU A 305 3.18 3.23 23.08
C LEU A 305 4.12 4.41 23.39
N THR A 306 5.39 4.12 23.62
CA THR A 306 6.45 5.11 23.80
C THR A 306 7.48 4.94 22.69
N VAL A 307 7.54 5.91 21.78
CA VAL A 307 8.62 6.04 20.79
C VAL A 307 9.11 7.47 20.95
N VAL A 308 10.26 7.64 21.60
CA VAL A 308 10.96 8.91 21.65
C VAL A 308 12.41 8.58 21.38
N ASP A 309 12.87 8.90 20.18
CA ASP A 309 14.30 8.93 19.94
C ASP A 309 14.83 10.13 20.73
N GLY A 310 15.87 9.93 21.54
CA GLY A 310 16.49 11.03 22.26
C GLY A 310 16.80 12.17 21.29
N GLU A 311 16.53 13.42 21.69
CA GLU A 311 16.82 14.59 20.86
C GLU A 311 18.21 14.43 20.23
N PRO A 312 18.38 14.64 18.91
CA PRO A 312 19.71 14.82 18.38
C PRO A 312 20.30 15.99 19.14
N ALA A 313 21.33 15.73 19.95
CA ALA A 313 22.00 16.77 20.71
C ALA A 313 22.26 17.94 19.76
N VAL A 314 21.60 19.07 20.00
CA VAL A 314 21.85 20.29 19.25
C VAL A 314 23.34 20.53 19.45
N ALA A 315 24.13 20.27 18.40
CA ALA A 315 25.54 20.58 18.41
C ALA A 315 25.60 22.10 18.47
N THR A 316 25.68 22.65 19.68
CA THR A 316 26.02 24.04 19.91
C THR A 316 27.37 24.22 19.25
N GLY A 317 27.37 24.83 18.07
CA GLY A 317 28.57 25.16 17.34
C GLY A 317 29.46 25.96 18.26
N ARG A 318 30.58 25.35 18.66
CA ARG A 318 31.64 26.01 19.40
C ARG A 318 32.32 26.97 18.42
N GLY A 319 31.79 28.19 18.36
CA GLY A 319 32.52 29.33 17.81
C GLY A 319 33.64 29.67 18.77
N GLU A 320 34.88 29.48 18.33
CA GLU A 320 36.03 30.14 18.92
C GLU A 320 36.00 31.61 18.49
N GLY A 321 36.04 32.54 19.46
CA GLY A 321 36.38 33.94 19.17
C GLY A 321 35.65 35.00 19.98
N GLU A 322 36.30 35.39 21.07
CA GLU A 322 36.30 36.73 21.69
C GLU A 322 35.12 37.24 22.53
N ALA A 323 35.52 37.77 23.68
CA ALA A 323 34.71 38.19 24.82
C ALA A 323 33.98 39.52 24.57
N THR A 324 32.80 39.68 25.17
CA THR A 324 32.46 40.86 26.01
C THR A 324 31.11 40.70 26.73
N HIS A 325 31.15 41.02 28.03
CA HIS A 325 30.10 41.54 28.92
C HIS A 325 28.72 40.86 29.06
N HIS A 326 28.55 40.27 30.25
CA HIS A 326 27.38 40.26 31.13
C HIS A 326 26.06 40.87 30.60
N ARG A 327 25.05 40.01 30.46
CA ARG A 327 23.68 40.28 30.90
C ARG A 327 23.10 39.00 31.48
N ASP A 328 22.72 39.08 32.75
CA ASP A 328 21.92 38.06 33.44
C ASP A 328 20.56 37.95 32.75
N GLU A 329 20.32 36.83 32.07
CA GLU A 329 18.97 36.37 31.77
C GLU A 329 18.61 35.23 32.73
N PRO A 330 17.39 35.21 33.28
CA PRO A 330 16.96 34.14 34.17
C PRO A 330 16.85 32.86 33.35
N SER A 331 17.73 31.90 33.66
CA SER A 331 17.59 30.52 33.22
C SER A 331 16.25 29.99 33.72
N ALA A 332 15.28 29.90 32.81
CA ALA A 332 14.05 29.17 33.05
C ALA A 332 14.42 27.70 33.24
N HIS A 333 14.60 27.28 34.48
CA HIS A 333 14.53 25.89 34.85
C HIS A 333 13.17 25.37 34.39
N VAL A 334 13.17 24.60 33.30
CA VAL A 334 12.02 23.77 32.94
C VAL A 334 11.80 22.83 34.11
N ALA A 335 10.74 23.11 34.87
CA ALA A 335 10.30 22.28 35.96
C ALA A 335 10.19 20.82 35.46
N GLY A 336 10.71 19.88 36.26
CA GLY A 336 10.69 18.47 35.94
C GLY A 336 9.29 18.04 35.53
N VAL A 337 9.15 17.58 34.29
CA VAL A 337 7.92 16.94 33.82
C VAL A 337 7.79 15.65 34.64
N GLU A 338 6.72 15.57 35.43
CA GLU A 338 6.41 14.38 36.22
C GLU A 338 6.39 13.14 35.33
N ALA A 339 6.83 12.01 35.88
CA ALA A 339 6.97 10.72 35.21
C ALA A 339 5.62 10.03 34.85
N GLY A 340 4.56 10.79 34.58
CA GLY A 340 3.29 10.37 33.99
C GLY A 340 2.73 11.54 33.16
N SER A 341 2.37 11.43 31.89
CA SER A 341 2.08 10.25 31.06
C SER A 341 2.36 10.66 29.61
N PRO A 342 3.12 9.91 28.81
CA PRO A 342 3.22 10.21 27.38
C PRO A 342 1.85 9.93 26.74
N GLY A 343 1.09 11.01 26.54
CA GLY A 343 -0.04 11.07 25.64
C GLY A 343 0.43 11.47 24.25
N TRP A 344 -0.34 11.07 23.25
CA TRP A 344 -0.21 11.50 21.87
C TRP A 344 -1.38 12.43 21.56
N THR A 345 -1.13 13.58 20.95
CA THR A 345 -2.19 14.36 20.31
C THR A 345 -2.51 13.73 18.96
N LEU A 346 -3.77 13.39 18.76
CA LEU A 346 -4.29 12.83 17.51
C LEU A 346 -4.51 13.94 16.49
N VAL A 347 -3.93 13.81 15.30
CA VAL A 347 -4.21 14.71 14.17
C VAL A 347 -4.84 13.91 13.04
N VAL A 348 -6.05 14.28 12.63
CA VAL A 348 -6.81 13.62 11.56
C VAL A 348 -6.68 14.43 10.27
N ASP A 349 -6.29 13.80 9.17
CA ASP A 349 -6.24 14.49 7.86
C ASP A 349 -7.63 14.99 7.46
N GLY A 350 -7.75 16.30 7.23
CA GLY A 350 -9.04 16.98 7.01
C GLY A 350 -9.86 17.27 8.28
N GLY A 351 -9.36 16.91 9.46
CA GLY A 351 -9.99 17.15 10.77
C GLY A 351 -11.17 16.20 11.10
N GLY A 352 -11.85 16.50 12.21
CA GLY A 352 -13.08 15.79 12.62
C GLY A 352 -12.84 14.47 13.36
N ALA A 353 -13.81 13.56 13.29
CA ALA A 353 -13.76 12.29 14.03
C ALA A 353 -12.80 11.28 13.39
N TRP A 354 -12.06 10.55 14.23
CA TRP A 354 -11.22 9.45 13.79
C TRP A 354 -12.06 8.26 13.33
N ARG A 355 -11.96 7.93 12.04
CA ARG A 355 -12.58 6.76 11.42
C ARG A 355 -11.53 5.75 11.02
N GLU A 356 -11.92 4.49 10.85
CA GLU A 356 -10.97 3.42 10.51
C GLU A 356 -10.27 3.68 9.17
N GLY A 357 -10.89 4.41 8.24
CA GLY A 357 -10.27 4.81 6.97
C GLY A 357 -9.51 6.12 7.02
N SER A 358 -9.50 6.85 8.15
CA SER A 358 -8.80 8.13 8.26
C SER A 358 -7.29 7.94 8.13
N ARG A 359 -6.62 8.94 7.55
CA ARG A 359 -5.19 9.14 7.75
C ARG A 359 -5.01 9.93 9.03
N ILE A 360 -4.15 9.44 9.92
CA ILE A 360 -3.86 10.11 11.18
C ILE A 360 -2.36 10.30 11.36
N ARG A 361 -2.00 11.31 12.15
CA ARG A 361 -0.69 11.51 12.74
C ARG A 361 -0.83 11.42 14.26
N LEU A 362 0.21 10.91 14.89
CA LEU A 362 0.33 10.90 16.34
C LEU A 362 1.46 11.85 16.70
N VAL A 363 1.15 12.94 17.39
CA VAL A 363 2.10 13.96 17.84
C VAL A 363 2.35 13.74 19.32
N HIS A 364 3.58 13.48 19.72
CA HIS A 364 3.92 13.27 21.12
C HIS A 364 3.65 14.56 21.92
N ALA A 365 2.76 14.49 22.91
CA ALA A 365 2.20 15.70 23.54
C ALA A 365 3.26 16.57 24.24
N ALA A 366 4.32 15.95 24.79
CA ALA A 366 5.35 16.68 25.52
C ALA A 366 6.42 17.30 24.61
N THR A 367 6.74 16.67 23.48
CA THR A 367 7.87 17.09 22.63
C THR A 367 7.42 17.72 21.32
N GLY A 368 6.20 17.45 20.87
CA GLY A 368 5.75 17.81 19.52
C GLY A 368 6.29 16.89 18.41
N ALA A 369 7.03 15.83 18.76
CA ALA A 369 7.58 14.90 17.78
C ALA A 369 6.48 13.99 17.21
N LEU A 370 6.47 13.75 15.90
CA LEU A 370 5.53 12.88 15.21
C LEU A 370 6.02 11.43 15.23
N LEU A 371 5.11 10.48 15.48
CA LEU A 371 5.39 9.06 15.23
C LEU A 371 5.56 8.83 13.73
N ALA A 372 6.74 8.41 13.33
CA ALA A 372 7.10 8.09 11.95
C ALA A 372 7.39 6.59 11.78
N GLY A 373 7.32 6.14 10.52
CA GLY A 373 7.65 4.78 10.13
C GLY A 373 8.60 4.74 8.94
N SER A 374 9.52 3.78 8.94
CA SER A 374 10.39 3.51 7.80
C SER A 374 10.52 2.00 7.57
N ARG A 375 11.39 1.59 6.64
CA ARG A 375 11.72 0.17 6.46
C ARG A 375 12.53 -0.40 7.63
N THR A 376 13.23 0.43 8.38
CA THR A 376 14.07 0.01 9.51
C THR A 376 13.29 -0.09 10.81
N GLY A 377 12.12 0.54 10.91
CA GLY A 377 11.28 0.50 12.11
C GLY A 377 10.49 1.79 12.31
N PRO A 378 9.72 1.86 13.41
CA PRO A 378 9.14 3.12 13.88
C PRO A 378 10.25 4.04 14.42
N ALA A 379 10.03 5.34 14.31
CA ALA A 379 10.93 6.40 14.78
C ALA A 379 10.11 7.65 15.13
N THR A 380 10.79 8.71 15.55
CA THR A 380 10.19 10.05 15.70
C THR A 380 10.81 11.07 14.75
N THR A 381 10.02 12.07 14.36
CA THR A 381 10.48 13.20 13.53
C THR A 381 9.71 14.47 13.85
N PHE A 382 10.30 15.63 13.63
CA PHE A 382 9.60 16.91 13.73
C PHE A 382 9.04 17.40 12.38
N THR A 383 9.33 16.66 11.30
CA THR A 383 8.92 17.05 9.95
C THR A 383 7.65 16.30 9.55
N PRO A 384 6.52 17.01 9.35
CA PRO A 384 5.28 16.38 8.91
C PRO A 384 5.35 15.99 7.43
N ASP A 385 5.74 14.74 7.13
CA ASP A 385 5.84 14.21 5.77
C ASP A 385 5.02 12.92 5.56
N ALA A 386 5.28 12.19 4.48
CA ALA A 386 4.59 10.94 4.15
C ALA A 386 4.83 9.81 5.18
N SER A 387 5.97 9.81 5.86
CA SER A 387 6.38 8.79 6.83
C SER A 387 5.66 8.91 8.18
N THR A 388 4.85 9.95 8.38
CA THR A 388 4.15 10.22 9.65
C THR A 388 2.68 9.80 9.62
N TRP A 389 2.20 9.27 8.49
CA TRP A 389 0.81 8.91 8.32
C TRP A 389 0.53 7.45 8.66
N TRP A 390 -0.50 7.25 9.46
CA TRP A 390 -1.01 5.96 9.91
C TRP A 390 -2.50 5.84 9.58
N THR A 391 -3.01 4.62 9.51
CA THR A 391 -4.45 4.33 9.41
C THR A 391 -4.78 3.05 10.15
N VAL A 392 -6.05 2.69 10.28
CA VAL A 392 -6.45 1.43 10.92
C VAL A 392 -6.33 0.30 9.92
N ALA A 393 -5.68 -0.79 10.32
CA ALA A 393 -5.56 -1.99 9.53
C ALA A 393 -6.86 -2.83 9.58
N ALA A 394 -7.10 -3.62 8.54
CA ALA A 394 -8.08 -4.69 8.64
C ALA A 394 -7.63 -5.73 9.67
N PRO A 395 -8.56 -6.44 10.33
CA PRO A 395 -8.23 -7.63 11.11
C PRO A 395 -7.41 -8.61 10.26
N SER A 396 -6.45 -9.29 10.86
CA SER A 396 -5.79 -10.41 10.19
C SER A 396 -6.73 -11.62 10.30
N ASP A 397 -7.16 -12.15 9.16
CA ASP A 397 -7.98 -13.37 9.07
C ASP A 397 -7.16 -14.64 9.36
#